data_AF-A0A940AJ39-F1
#
_entry.id   AF-A0A940AJ39-F1
#
_cell.length_a   1.000
_cell.length_b   1.000
_cell.length_c   1.000
_cell.angle_alpha   90.00
_cell.angle_beta   90.00
_cell.angle_gamma   90.00
#
_symmetry.space_group_name_H-M   'P 1'
#
loop_
_entity.id
_entity.type
_entity.pdbx_description
1 polymer ?
#
loop_
_entity_poly.entity_id
_entity_poly.type
_entity_poly.pdbx_seq_one_letter_code
_entity_poly.pdbx_strand_id
1 'polypeptide(L)'
;MNRKYKWVILGLCLAVVAAWIALVSGIVRKNPKKTATDETKVTQNVTQNGTPGATQPVTTEDGMVTVWLLERVYLSYDRSKTELQKSFRYDGNGRLVSCIHEEWGEYFYEYDDKNHLIKEILESSPTGGDRTRIETVYRSNGQEALSRTYYIRDDGSFVLNYEEVKDEAGRTVSDFWCDNDGNFLEGNKNEYDRNGFLTSAQWFDPERGEWIVRLESVCDEEGRVTEQYSVAWKGEDAVKTLTDEYTYNADGSVEQKIHPRGYSGLRKFDATGRVTYEEYQTGAVGQKNAVYYNYTETEDQITEETKFYVDETYQYTLTRQYNLQGEIVFEKTVSADGTEVVYVNRYYDEEGNLIIYSDGLTTKVEFDDYGNKIRETVSGTPLNPPGSDPVDLLYVYEYTSVTIPIETAEENAMFFDPTRLH
;
A
#
# COMPACT_ATOMS: atom_id res chain seq x y z
N MET A 1 -40.01 40.29 -22.40
CA MET A 1 -38.67 40.89 -22.58
C MET A 1 -38.52 41.35 -24.02
N ASN A 2 -38.35 42.66 -24.25
CA ASN A 2 -38.50 43.30 -25.56
C ASN A 2 -37.35 42.88 -26.52
N ARG A 3 -37.68 42.48 -27.77
CA ARG A 3 -36.72 41.93 -28.76
C ARG A 3 -35.50 42.84 -29.01
N LYS A 4 -35.61 44.13 -28.70
CA LYS A 4 -34.52 45.11 -28.79
C LYS A 4 -33.38 44.90 -27.77
N TYR A 5 -33.63 44.24 -26.62
CA TYR A 5 -32.58 44.04 -25.60
C TYR A 5 -31.78 42.74 -25.77
N LYS A 6 -32.29 41.77 -26.54
CA LYS A 6 -31.57 40.49 -26.77
C LYS A 6 -30.26 40.69 -27.54
N TRP A 7 -30.25 41.59 -28.52
CA TRP A 7 -29.06 41.85 -29.33
C TRP A 7 -27.98 42.65 -28.58
N VAL A 8 -28.40 43.52 -27.65
CA VAL A 8 -27.46 44.30 -26.83
C VAL A 8 -26.75 43.41 -25.81
N ILE A 9 -27.49 42.49 -25.18
CA ILE A 9 -26.91 41.54 -24.21
C ILE A 9 -25.97 40.55 -24.91
N LEU A 10 -26.36 40.04 -26.08
CA LEU A 10 -25.50 39.13 -26.85
C LEU A 10 -24.21 39.80 -27.32
N GLY A 11 -24.28 41.07 -27.73
CA GLY A 11 -23.09 41.86 -28.10
C GLY A 11 -22.14 42.12 -26.92
N LEU A 12 -22.69 42.39 -25.73
CA LEU A 12 -21.90 42.57 -24.50
C LEU A 12 -21.21 41.28 -24.08
N CYS A 13 -21.89 40.14 -24.15
CA CYS A 13 -21.28 38.84 -23.83
C CYS A 13 -20.12 38.50 -24.80
N LEU A 14 -20.28 38.75 -26.09
CA LEU A 14 -19.22 38.50 -27.08
C LEU A 14 -18.01 39.42 -26.91
N ALA A 15 -18.22 40.68 -26.52
CA ALA A 15 -17.14 41.62 -26.24
C ALA A 15 -16.32 41.22 -25.00
N VAL A 16 -16.97 40.71 -23.96
CA VAL A 16 -16.30 40.21 -22.74
C VAL A 16 -15.47 38.97 -23.04
N VAL A 17 -15.99 38.02 -23.84
CA VAL A 17 -15.25 36.82 -24.23
C VAL A 17 -14.03 37.17 -25.09
N ALA A 18 -14.15 38.11 -26.03
CA ALA A 18 -13.03 38.55 -26.86
C ALA A 18 -11.93 39.26 -26.04
N ALA A 19 -12.31 40.07 -25.04
CA ALA A 19 -11.37 40.72 -24.13
C ALA A 19 -10.64 39.69 -23.24
N TRP A 20 -11.33 38.64 -22.83
CA TRP A 20 -10.75 37.56 -22.02
C TRP A 20 -9.73 36.73 -22.82
N ILE A 21 -10.04 36.39 -24.08
CA ILE A 21 -9.12 35.68 -24.98
C ILE A 21 -7.85 36.51 -25.25
N ALA A 22 -7.98 37.83 -25.43
CA ALA A 22 -6.84 38.73 -25.62
C ALA A 22 -5.95 38.83 -24.35
N LEU A 23 -6.55 38.75 -23.16
CA LEU A 23 -5.81 38.78 -21.90
C LEU A 23 -5.00 37.48 -21.69
N VAL A 24 -5.59 36.33 -22.00
CA VAL A 24 -4.94 35.01 -21.83
C VAL A 24 -3.83 34.80 -22.86
N SER A 25 -4.01 35.29 -24.10
CA SER A 25 -2.99 35.18 -25.15
C SER A 25 -1.81 36.17 -24.98
N GLY A 26 -1.94 37.17 -24.11
CA GLY A 26 -0.87 38.12 -23.80
C GLY A 26 0.16 37.65 -22.75
N ILE A 27 -0.11 36.55 -22.03
CA ILE A 27 0.74 36.08 -20.92
C ILE A 27 1.91 35.19 -21.39
N VAL A 28 1.90 34.72 -22.64
CA VAL A 28 3.01 33.95 -23.23
C VAL A 28 3.91 34.85 -24.07
N ARG A 29 4.75 35.69 -23.43
CA ARG A 29 6.00 36.22 -24.02
C ARG A 29 6.82 37.06 -23.03
N LYS A 30 7.88 36.42 -22.52
CA LYS A 30 9.26 36.93 -22.25
C LYS A 30 9.76 36.44 -20.89
N ASN A 31 10.72 35.53 -20.92
CA ASN A 31 11.82 35.57 -19.94
C ASN A 31 13.15 35.48 -20.70
N PRO A 32 14.06 36.47 -20.52
CA PRO A 32 15.37 36.45 -21.15
C PRO A 32 16.32 35.49 -20.41
N LYS A 33 17.11 34.76 -21.19
CA LYS A 33 18.21 33.90 -20.74
C LYS A 33 19.13 34.65 -19.79
N LYS A 34 19.35 34.09 -18.60
CA LYS A 34 20.46 34.44 -17.70
C LYS A 34 21.43 33.27 -17.66
N THR A 35 22.63 33.49 -18.17
CA THR A 35 23.80 32.60 -18.08
C THR A 35 24.23 32.45 -16.63
N ALA A 36 24.38 31.21 -16.15
CA ALA A 36 25.00 30.88 -14.89
C ALA A 36 26.51 30.70 -15.07
N THR A 37 27.26 31.32 -14.16
CA THR A 37 28.71 31.33 -14.04
C THR A 37 29.18 30.08 -13.28
N ASP A 38 30.40 29.64 -13.58
CA ASP A 38 31.13 28.52 -12.96
C ASP A 38 31.02 28.46 -11.43
N GLU A 39 30.72 27.27 -10.90
CA GLU A 39 31.11 26.88 -9.55
C GLU A 39 31.81 25.51 -9.54
N THR A 40 32.86 25.49 -8.73
CA THR A 40 33.96 24.55 -8.66
C THR A 40 33.54 23.18 -8.13
N LYS A 41 33.76 22.12 -8.93
CA LYS A 41 33.65 20.72 -8.47
C LYS A 41 34.75 20.41 -7.45
N VAL A 42 34.36 20.08 -6.22
CA VAL A 42 35.18 19.31 -5.28
C VAL A 42 34.70 17.86 -5.35
N THR A 43 35.51 17.00 -5.96
CA THR A 43 35.27 15.56 -6.03
C THR A 43 35.88 14.92 -4.78
N GLN A 44 35.05 14.31 -3.92
CA GLN A 44 35.51 13.33 -2.94
C GLN A 44 35.00 11.96 -3.41
N ASN A 45 35.94 11.08 -3.80
CA ASN A 45 35.65 9.72 -4.18
C ASN A 45 35.35 8.89 -2.92
N VAL A 46 34.14 8.35 -2.81
CA VAL A 46 33.85 7.18 -1.98
C VAL A 46 33.60 6.02 -2.92
N THR A 47 34.45 5.01 -2.84
CA THR A 47 34.40 3.80 -3.67
C THR A 47 33.19 2.96 -3.26
N GLN A 48 32.21 2.79 -4.16
CA GLN A 48 31.06 1.92 -3.93
C GLN A 48 31.29 0.58 -4.65
N ASN A 49 31.53 -0.47 -3.87
CA ASN A 49 31.35 -1.86 -4.28
C ASN A 49 29.98 -2.29 -3.76
N GLY A 50 29.08 -2.76 -4.63
CA GLY A 50 27.81 -3.32 -4.16
C GLY A 50 26.94 -3.88 -5.28
N THR A 51 26.68 -5.18 -5.20
CA THR A 51 25.68 -5.92 -5.98
C THR A 51 24.29 -5.29 -5.81
N PRO A 52 23.49 -5.14 -6.88
CA PRO A 52 22.11 -4.66 -6.77
C PRO A 52 21.26 -5.64 -5.95
N GLY A 53 20.55 -5.13 -4.93
CA GLY A 53 19.54 -5.91 -4.19
C GLY A 53 19.71 -6.03 -2.67
N ALA A 54 20.80 -5.54 -2.08
CA ALA A 54 20.96 -5.54 -0.63
C ALA A 54 20.54 -4.20 -0.02
N THR A 55 19.40 -4.15 0.69
CA THR A 55 19.09 -3.05 1.61
C THR A 55 20.06 -3.12 2.79
N GLN A 56 20.93 -2.13 2.92
CA GLN A 56 21.75 -2.01 4.13
C GLN A 56 20.96 -1.23 5.19
N PRO A 57 20.83 -1.74 6.43
CA PRO A 57 20.27 -0.97 7.53
C PRO A 57 21.10 0.30 7.75
N VAL A 58 20.42 1.44 7.90
CA VAL A 58 21.08 2.69 8.29
C VAL A 58 20.94 2.83 9.80
N THR A 59 22.07 2.79 10.50
CA THR A 59 22.14 3.02 11.94
C THR A 59 22.35 4.50 12.22
N THR A 60 21.52 5.10 13.07
CA THR A 60 21.66 6.48 13.53
C THR A 60 22.52 6.56 14.81
N GLU A 61 23.07 7.75 15.14
CA GLU A 61 23.97 7.96 16.29
C GLU A 61 23.35 7.58 17.66
N ASP A 62 22.03 7.45 17.73
CA ASP A 62 21.24 7.06 18.90
C ASP A 62 20.96 5.54 18.99
N GLY A 63 21.50 4.72 18.08
CA GLY A 63 21.37 3.26 18.13
C GLY A 63 20.03 2.73 17.61
N MET A 64 19.33 3.51 16.77
CA MET A 64 18.15 3.03 16.04
C MET A 64 18.55 2.48 14.67
N VAL A 65 17.82 1.46 14.21
CA VAL A 65 17.93 0.88 12.88
C VAL A 65 16.63 1.14 12.14
N THR A 66 16.71 1.87 11.03
CA THR A 66 15.56 2.01 10.12
C THR A 66 15.61 0.87 9.12
N VAL A 67 14.60 -0.01 9.19
CA VAL A 67 14.40 -1.08 8.22
C VAL A 67 13.36 -0.61 7.22
N TRP A 68 13.75 -0.56 5.95
CA TRP A 68 12.83 -0.31 4.85
C TRP A 68 12.20 -1.64 4.47
N LEU A 69 10.94 -1.84 4.84
CA LEU A 69 10.19 -3.02 4.42
C LEU A 69 9.62 -2.75 3.04
N LEU A 70 10.00 -3.61 2.11
CA LEU A 70 9.56 -3.60 0.73
C LEU A 70 8.25 -4.39 0.64
N GLU A 71 7.11 -3.71 0.60
CA GLU A 71 5.80 -4.40 0.63
C GLU A 71 5.37 -4.92 -0.73
N ARG A 72 5.73 -4.24 -1.82
CA ARG A 72 5.49 -4.66 -3.20
C ARG A 72 6.52 -4.04 -4.14
N VAL A 73 7.09 -4.88 -5.00
CA VAL A 73 7.82 -4.41 -6.19
C VAL A 73 6.85 -4.46 -7.35
N TYR A 74 6.47 -3.30 -7.88
CA TYR A 74 5.93 -3.25 -9.23
C TYR A 74 6.83 -2.42 -10.12
N LEU A 75 7.09 -3.01 -11.29
CA LEU A 75 7.75 -2.46 -12.46
C LEU A 75 9.27 -2.39 -12.34
N SER A 76 9.97 -3.34 -12.98
CA SER A 76 11.27 -3.03 -13.56
C SER A 76 11.02 -2.36 -14.90
N TYR A 77 11.01 -1.03 -14.94
CA TYR A 77 10.80 -0.33 -16.21
C TYR A 77 12.04 -0.47 -17.10
N ASP A 78 11.96 -1.32 -18.14
CA ASP A 78 12.94 -1.27 -19.23
C ASP A 78 12.77 0.06 -19.99
N ARG A 79 13.70 1.01 -19.77
CA ARG A 79 13.70 2.31 -20.47
C ARG A 79 13.77 2.20 -22.00
N SER A 80 14.12 1.03 -22.54
CA SER A 80 14.06 0.77 -23.99
C SER A 80 12.61 0.70 -24.49
N LYS A 81 11.65 0.34 -23.63
CA LYS A 81 10.22 0.32 -23.94
C LYS A 81 9.58 1.62 -23.46
N THR A 82 8.94 2.32 -24.38
CA THR A 82 8.21 3.56 -24.07
C THR A 82 6.79 3.33 -23.57
N GLU A 83 6.36 2.07 -23.54
CA GLU A 83 4.99 1.67 -23.25
C GLU A 83 5.00 0.27 -22.63
N LEU A 84 4.31 0.10 -21.51
CA LEU A 84 3.99 -1.20 -20.94
C LEU A 84 2.53 -1.51 -21.21
N GLN A 85 2.27 -2.71 -21.74
CA GLN A 85 0.93 -3.17 -22.08
C GLN A 85 0.50 -4.37 -21.25
N LYS A 86 -0.74 -4.32 -20.78
CA LYS A 86 -1.46 -5.47 -20.22
C LYS A 86 -2.73 -5.71 -21.04
N SER A 87 -3.01 -6.98 -21.33
CA SER A 87 -4.23 -7.39 -22.01
C SER A 87 -5.03 -8.37 -21.17
N PHE A 88 -6.35 -8.24 -21.18
CA PHE A 88 -7.26 -9.00 -20.33
C PHE A 88 -8.25 -9.80 -21.18
N ARG A 89 -8.64 -10.98 -20.71
CA ARG A 89 -9.63 -11.84 -21.36
C ARG A 89 -10.70 -12.26 -20.37
N TYR A 90 -11.94 -12.28 -20.84
CA TYR A 90 -13.11 -12.59 -20.03
C TYR A 90 -13.89 -13.78 -20.60
N ASP A 91 -14.58 -14.53 -19.74
CA ASP A 91 -15.54 -15.52 -20.19
C ASP A 91 -16.91 -14.91 -20.54
N GLY A 92 -17.86 -15.76 -20.97
CA GLY A 92 -19.21 -15.30 -21.36
C GLY A 92 -20.05 -14.71 -20.22
N ASN A 93 -19.59 -14.82 -18.97
CA ASN A 93 -20.22 -14.21 -17.80
C ASN A 93 -19.51 -12.91 -17.37
N GLY A 94 -18.51 -12.44 -18.14
CA GLY A 94 -17.73 -11.24 -17.80
C GLY A 94 -16.68 -11.46 -16.71
N ARG A 95 -16.28 -12.71 -16.44
CA ARG A 95 -15.27 -13.02 -15.42
C ARG A 95 -13.88 -13.04 -16.03
N LEU A 96 -12.89 -12.42 -15.39
CA LEU A 96 -11.51 -12.36 -15.90
C LEU A 96 -10.91 -13.77 -15.90
N VAL A 97 -10.64 -14.36 -17.08
CA VAL A 97 -10.07 -15.71 -17.20
C VAL A 97 -8.58 -15.71 -17.51
N SER A 98 -8.03 -14.60 -18.02
CA SER A 98 -6.60 -14.47 -18.23
C SER A 98 -6.14 -13.00 -18.31
N CYS A 99 -4.93 -12.75 -17.83
CA CYS A 99 -4.23 -11.48 -18.00
C CYS A 99 -2.82 -11.76 -18.52
N ILE A 100 -2.42 -11.08 -19.61
CA ILE A 100 -1.07 -11.16 -20.16
C ILE A 100 -0.34 -9.89 -19.77
N HIS A 101 0.77 -10.04 -19.07
CA HIS A 101 1.70 -8.97 -18.78
C HIS A 101 2.97 -9.15 -19.60
N GLU A 102 3.37 -8.12 -20.35
CA GLU A 102 4.51 -8.20 -21.27
C GLU A 102 5.82 -8.68 -20.60
N GLU A 103 6.03 -8.30 -19.34
CA GLU A 103 7.23 -8.69 -18.55
C GLU A 103 7.05 -9.93 -17.65
N TRP A 104 5.86 -10.16 -17.09
CA TRP A 104 5.67 -11.15 -16.00
C TRP A 104 5.07 -12.47 -16.45
N GLY A 105 4.61 -12.56 -17.70
CA GLY A 105 3.99 -13.77 -18.25
C GLY A 105 2.47 -13.72 -18.24
N GLU A 106 1.85 -14.90 -18.18
CA GLU A 106 0.39 -15.06 -18.29
C GLU A 106 -0.20 -15.54 -16.97
N TYR A 107 -1.29 -14.89 -16.57
CA TYR A 107 -2.14 -15.30 -15.46
C TYR A 107 -3.38 -15.99 -16.01
N PHE A 108 -3.82 -17.05 -15.34
CA PHE A 108 -5.05 -17.77 -15.64
C PHE A 108 -5.93 -17.91 -14.40
N TYR A 109 -7.23 -17.79 -14.59
CA TYR A 109 -8.22 -17.82 -13.52
C TYR A 109 -9.34 -18.81 -13.84
N GLU A 110 -9.74 -19.63 -12.87
CA GLU A 110 -10.91 -20.51 -12.97
C GLU A 110 -11.90 -20.22 -11.85
N TYR A 111 -13.19 -20.30 -12.16
CA TYR A 111 -14.27 -19.98 -11.24
C TYR A 111 -15.22 -21.16 -11.08
N ASP A 112 -15.83 -21.27 -9.91
CA ASP A 112 -16.94 -22.20 -9.70
C ASP A 112 -18.26 -21.70 -10.33
N ASP A 113 -19.30 -22.52 -10.24
CA ASP A 113 -20.65 -22.19 -10.74
C ASP A 113 -21.34 -21.05 -9.97
N LYS A 114 -20.81 -20.68 -8.80
CA LYS A 114 -21.29 -19.56 -7.98
C LYS A 114 -20.48 -18.28 -8.18
N ASN A 115 -19.57 -18.27 -9.16
CA ASN A 115 -18.71 -17.12 -9.45
C ASN A 115 -17.68 -16.81 -8.34
N HIS A 116 -17.17 -17.82 -7.66
CA HIS A 116 -16.00 -17.67 -6.79
C HIS A 116 -14.72 -18.08 -7.53
N LEU A 117 -13.62 -17.34 -7.34
CA LEU A 117 -12.32 -17.65 -7.93
C LEU A 117 -11.69 -18.85 -7.21
N ILE A 118 -11.71 -20.04 -7.82
CA ILE A 118 -11.23 -21.26 -7.16
C ILE A 118 -9.79 -21.61 -7.51
N LYS A 119 -9.22 -20.96 -8.54
CA LYS A 119 -7.86 -21.25 -8.99
C LYS A 119 -7.25 -20.08 -9.73
N GLU A 120 -5.99 -19.81 -9.41
CA GLU A 120 -5.12 -18.86 -10.11
C GLU A 120 -3.81 -19.58 -10.50
N ILE A 121 -3.35 -19.38 -11.73
CA ILE A 121 -2.04 -19.86 -12.19
C ILE A 121 -1.24 -18.67 -12.69
N LEU A 122 -0.04 -18.49 -12.14
CA LEU A 122 1.01 -17.65 -12.69
C LEU A 122 1.94 -18.51 -13.54
N GLU A 123 1.82 -18.39 -14.86
CA GLU A 123 2.85 -18.89 -15.77
C GLU A 123 3.94 -17.82 -15.87
N SER A 124 5.10 -18.14 -15.30
CA SER A 124 6.25 -17.25 -15.29
C SER A 124 6.70 -16.86 -16.70
N SER A 125 7.52 -15.81 -16.75
CA SER A 125 8.15 -15.26 -17.96
C SER A 125 8.60 -16.37 -18.95
N PRO A 126 8.49 -16.12 -20.27
CA PRO A 126 8.88 -17.06 -21.33
C PRO A 126 10.33 -17.60 -21.25
N THR A 127 11.15 -17.09 -20.33
CA THR A 127 12.50 -17.57 -20.03
C THR A 127 12.55 -18.78 -19.08
N GLY A 128 11.42 -19.29 -18.58
CA GLY A 128 11.35 -20.56 -17.84
C GLY A 128 11.65 -20.45 -16.34
N GLY A 129 10.77 -19.78 -15.59
CA GLY A 129 10.81 -19.76 -14.12
C GLY A 129 9.77 -20.66 -13.48
N ASP A 130 9.85 -20.83 -12.16
CA ASP A 130 8.84 -21.54 -11.36
C ASP A 130 7.44 -20.97 -11.61
N ARG A 131 6.47 -21.85 -11.80
CA ARG A 131 5.06 -21.46 -11.94
C ARG A 131 4.38 -21.57 -10.58
N THR A 132 3.52 -20.61 -10.26
CA THR A 132 2.77 -20.63 -9.01
C THR A 132 1.32 -20.96 -9.30
N ARG A 133 0.72 -21.84 -8.49
CA ARG A 133 -0.72 -22.13 -8.52
C ARG A 133 -1.31 -21.84 -7.16
N ILE A 134 -2.40 -21.09 -7.13
CA ILE A 134 -3.19 -20.86 -5.93
C ILE A 134 -4.53 -21.56 -6.13
N GLU A 135 -5.00 -22.29 -5.13
CA GLU A 135 -6.31 -22.91 -5.09
C GLU A 135 -7.09 -22.41 -3.88
N THR A 136 -8.36 -22.06 -4.09
CA THR A 136 -9.22 -21.51 -3.05
C THR A 136 -10.50 -22.32 -2.95
N VAL A 137 -10.85 -22.73 -1.73
CA VAL A 137 -12.09 -23.44 -1.42
C VAL A 137 -13.00 -22.52 -0.63
N TYR A 138 -14.25 -22.42 -1.07
CA TYR A 138 -15.28 -21.60 -0.44
C TYR A 138 -16.29 -22.46 0.33
N ARG A 139 -16.80 -21.89 1.41
CA ARG A 139 -17.96 -22.39 2.14
C ARG A 139 -19.24 -22.20 1.31
N SER A 140 -20.31 -22.84 1.77
CA SER A 140 -21.64 -22.72 1.17
C SER A 140 -22.18 -21.28 1.15
N ASN A 141 -21.78 -20.45 2.12
CA ASN A 141 -22.13 -19.03 2.24
C ASN A 141 -21.25 -18.08 1.39
N GLY A 142 -20.31 -18.62 0.60
CA GLY A 142 -19.43 -17.82 -0.27
C GLY A 142 -18.19 -17.25 0.41
N GLN A 143 -17.99 -17.50 1.70
CA GLN A 143 -16.73 -17.14 2.37
C GLN A 143 -15.64 -18.15 2.05
N GLU A 144 -14.42 -17.66 1.87
CA GLU A 144 -13.24 -18.48 1.73
C GLU A 144 -13.00 -19.31 3.01
N ALA A 145 -12.75 -20.60 2.83
CA ALA A 145 -12.42 -21.54 3.90
C ALA A 145 -10.94 -21.90 3.95
N LEU A 146 -10.33 -22.00 2.77
CA LEU A 146 -9.02 -22.57 2.60
C LEU A 146 -8.38 -21.97 1.35
N SER A 147 -7.13 -21.56 1.46
CA SER A 147 -6.27 -21.22 0.32
C SER A 147 -5.00 -22.06 0.36
N ARG A 148 -4.55 -22.52 -0.81
CA ARG A 148 -3.31 -23.27 -0.95
C ARG A 148 -2.47 -22.71 -2.08
N THR A 149 -1.21 -22.43 -1.80
CA THR A 149 -0.22 -22.03 -2.81
C THR A 149 0.74 -23.18 -3.07
N TYR A 150 0.93 -23.48 -4.35
CA TYR A 150 1.81 -24.52 -4.84
C TYR A 150 2.91 -23.91 -5.71
N TYR A 151 4.14 -24.40 -5.54
CA TYR A 151 5.17 -24.27 -6.56
C TYR A 151 5.06 -25.42 -7.54
N ILE A 152 5.00 -25.10 -8.83
CA ILE A 152 5.00 -26.07 -9.92
C ILE A 152 6.41 -26.10 -10.52
N ARG A 153 7.05 -27.26 -10.39
CA ARG A 153 8.38 -27.52 -10.94
C ARG A 153 8.33 -27.69 -12.46
N ASP A 154 9.48 -27.65 -13.12
CA ASP A 154 9.60 -27.83 -14.58
C ASP A 154 9.06 -29.18 -15.09
N ASP A 155 9.13 -30.23 -14.25
CA ASP A 155 8.60 -31.56 -14.57
C ASP A 155 7.07 -31.66 -14.43
N GLY A 156 6.41 -30.57 -14.02
CA GLY A 156 4.96 -30.47 -13.80
C GLY A 156 4.49 -31.01 -12.45
N SER A 157 5.39 -31.48 -11.58
CA SER A 157 5.05 -31.80 -10.20
C SER A 157 4.75 -30.52 -9.41
N PHE A 158 3.89 -30.63 -8.41
CA PHE A 158 3.52 -29.54 -7.53
C PHE A 158 3.90 -29.86 -6.08
N VAL A 159 4.40 -28.86 -5.39
CA VAL A 159 4.76 -28.92 -3.98
C VAL A 159 3.91 -27.89 -3.26
N LEU A 160 3.21 -28.31 -2.20
CA LEU A 160 2.52 -27.38 -1.33
C LEU A 160 3.58 -26.49 -0.69
N ASN A 161 3.43 -25.17 -0.85
CA ASN A 161 4.30 -24.17 -0.26
C ASN A 161 3.63 -23.47 0.92
N TYR A 162 2.33 -23.19 0.79
CA TYR A 162 1.57 -22.45 1.79
C TYR A 162 0.13 -22.94 1.85
N GLU A 163 -0.42 -23.05 3.05
CA GLU A 163 -1.85 -23.29 3.28
C GLU A 163 -2.38 -22.31 4.33
N GLU A 164 -3.54 -21.71 4.05
CA GLU A 164 -4.25 -20.81 4.94
C GLU A 164 -5.66 -21.34 5.18
N VAL A 165 -6.06 -21.46 6.45
CA VAL A 165 -7.42 -21.85 6.86
C VAL A 165 -8.08 -20.66 7.54
N LYS A 166 -9.29 -20.33 7.09
CA LYS A 166 -10.10 -19.24 7.65
C LYS A 166 -11.29 -19.81 8.42
N ASP A 167 -11.85 -19.06 9.38
CA ASP A 167 -13.11 -19.42 10.06
C ASP A 167 -14.36 -18.86 9.33
N GLU A 168 -15.54 -18.98 9.96
CA GLU A 168 -16.81 -18.47 9.45
C GLU A 168 -16.93 -16.94 9.43
N ALA A 169 -15.98 -16.22 10.02
CA ALA A 169 -15.90 -14.76 9.89
C ALA A 169 -14.87 -14.36 8.80
N GLY A 170 -14.19 -15.33 8.18
CA GLY A 170 -13.11 -15.08 7.21
C GLY A 170 -11.76 -14.75 7.86
N ARG A 171 -11.60 -15.00 9.16
CA ARG A 171 -10.34 -14.76 9.90
C ARG A 171 -9.43 -15.97 9.79
N THR A 172 -8.13 -15.75 9.59
CA THR A 172 -7.14 -16.82 9.50
C THR A 172 -6.94 -17.51 10.84
N VAL A 173 -7.38 -18.76 10.96
CA VAL A 173 -7.24 -19.59 12.18
C VAL A 173 -5.99 -20.46 12.16
N SER A 174 -5.47 -20.76 10.98
CA SER A 174 -4.16 -21.36 10.86
C SER A 174 -3.53 -21.05 9.51
N ASP A 175 -2.23 -20.86 9.51
CA ASP A 175 -1.43 -20.86 8.30
C ASP A 175 -0.18 -21.71 8.50
N PHE A 176 0.36 -22.25 7.42
CA PHE A 176 1.63 -22.95 7.48
C PHE A 176 2.38 -22.89 6.16
N TRP A 177 3.70 -22.91 6.30
CA TRP A 177 4.66 -22.90 5.23
C TRP A 177 5.36 -24.25 5.16
N CYS A 178 5.58 -24.70 3.93
CA CYS A 178 6.27 -25.93 3.63
C CYS A 178 7.49 -25.63 2.76
N ASP A 179 8.53 -26.45 2.91
CA ASP A 179 9.68 -26.39 2.02
C ASP A 179 9.35 -26.96 0.64
N ASN A 180 10.35 -26.93 -0.25
CA ASN A 180 10.22 -27.47 -1.60
C ASN A 180 9.97 -28.98 -1.63
N ASP A 181 10.10 -29.73 -0.54
CA ASP A 181 9.77 -31.16 -0.48
C ASP A 181 8.44 -31.42 0.25
N GLY A 182 7.73 -30.37 0.65
CA GLY A 182 6.46 -30.45 1.37
C GLY A 182 6.61 -30.71 2.86
N ASN A 183 7.82 -30.58 3.42
CA ASN A 183 8.02 -30.66 4.86
C ASN A 183 7.57 -29.36 5.50
N PHE A 184 6.91 -29.47 6.65
CA PHE A 184 6.47 -28.33 7.44
C PHE A 184 7.68 -27.53 7.95
N LEU A 185 7.73 -26.23 7.64
CA LEU A 185 8.77 -25.32 8.10
C LEU A 185 8.30 -24.54 9.32
N GLU A 186 7.17 -23.84 9.17
CA GLU A 186 6.62 -22.96 10.18
C GLU A 186 5.11 -22.84 10.01
N GLY A 187 4.43 -22.34 11.03
CA GLY A 187 3.01 -22.01 10.90
C GLY A 187 2.49 -21.27 12.09
N ASN A 188 1.32 -20.67 11.92
CA ASN A 188 0.60 -19.96 12.95
C ASN A 188 -0.76 -20.63 13.21
N LYS A 189 -1.23 -20.51 14.45
CA LYS A 189 -2.59 -20.85 14.86
C LYS A 189 -3.14 -19.70 15.67
N ASN A 190 -4.30 -19.22 15.25
CA ASN A 190 -4.97 -18.11 15.88
C ASN A 190 -6.31 -18.57 16.46
N GLU A 191 -6.57 -18.14 17.68
CA GLU A 191 -7.85 -18.28 18.33
C GLU A 191 -8.49 -16.91 18.49
N TYR A 192 -9.79 -16.85 18.27
CA TYR A 192 -10.55 -15.62 18.39
C TYR A 192 -11.73 -15.81 19.32
N ASP A 193 -12.11 -14.75 20.03
CA ASP A 193 -13.34 -14.73 20.80
C ASP A 193 -14.59 -14.57 19.90
N ARG A 194 -15.74 -14.54 20.57
CA ARG A 194 -17.07 -14.37 19.94
C ARG A 194 -17.24 -13.01 19.25
N ASN A 195 -16.45 -12.01 19.61
CA ASN A 195 -16.59 -10.63 19.14
C ASN A 195 -15.69 -10.33 17.94
N GLY A 196 -14.66 -11.14 17.70
CA GLY A 196 -13.71 -10.83 16.64
C GLY A 196 -12.25 -10.89 17.07
N PHE A 197 -11.97 -10.75 18.36
CA PHE A 197 -10.64 -10.40 18.84
C PHE A 197 -9.74 -11.61 18.97
N LEU A 198 -8.49 -11.46 18.57
CA LEU A 198 -7.45 -12.47 18.71
C LEU A 198 -7.17 -12.69 20.20
N THR A 199 -7.50 -13.87 20.71
CA THR A 199 -7.28 -14.24 22.12
C THR A 199 -5.98 -14.98 22.33
N SER A 200 -5.53 -15.72 21.31
CA SER A 200 -4.25 -16.43 21.32
C SER A 200 -3.68 -16.49 19.91
N ALA A 201 -2.37 -16.31 19.80
CA ALA A 201 -1.61 -16.70 18.62
C ALA A 201 -0.48 -17.64 19.04
N GLN A 202 -0.39 -18.78 18.37
CA GLN A 202 0.65 -19.78 18.55
C GLN A 202 1.48 -19.86 17.28
N TRP A 203 2.79 -20.01 17.44
CA TRP A 203 3.71 -20.28 16.33
C TRP A 203 4.29 -21.69 16.51
N PHE A 204 4.50 -22.41 15.42
CA PHE A 204 5.16 -23.70 15.48
C PHE A 204 6.67 -23.52 15.52
N ASP A 205 7.31 -24.07 16.56
CA ASP A 205 8.76 -24.14 16.67
C ASP A 205 9.25 -25.45 16.05
N PRO A 206 9.90 -25.43 14.87
CA PRO A 206 10.35 -26.64 14.19
C PRO A 206 11.48 -27.38 14.92
N GLU A 207 12.28 -26.68 15.75
CA GLU A 207 13.34 -27.32 16.51
C GLU A 207 12.78 -28.17 17.66
N ARG A 208 11.65 -27.72 18.24
CA ARG A 208 10.97 -28.42 19.33
C ARG A 208 9.86 -29.36 18.87
N GLY A 209 9.32 -29.14 17.68
CA GLY A 209 8.17 -29.87 17.15
C GLY A 209 6.87 -29.57 17.89
N GLU A 210 6.72 -28.37 18.47
CA GLU A 210 5.56 -27.98 19.27
C GLU A 210 5.06 -26.56 18.93
N TRP A 211 3.81 -26.30 19.30
CA TRP A 211 3.19 -24.97 19.17
C TRP A 211 3.48 -24.15 20.43
N ILE A 212 4.13 -22.99 20.25
CA ILE A 212 4.42 -22.06 21.35
C ILE A 212 3.48 -20.86 21.30
N VAL A 213 2.84 -20.56 22.43
CA VAL A 213 2.04 -19.33 22.57
C VAL A 213 2.98 -18.14 22.45
N ARG A 214 2.66 -17.22 21.53
CA ARG A 214 3.41 -15.99 21.28
C ARG A 214 2.65 -14.76 21.73
N LEU A 215 1.32 -14.83 21.73
CA LEU A 215 0.46 -13.71 22.07
C LEU A 215 -0.73 -14.15 22.93
N GLU A 216 -1.00 -13.37 23.97
CA GLU A 216 -2.17 -13.49 24.83
C GLU A 216 -2.86 -12.14 25.01
N SER A 217 -4.18 -12.16 25.19
CA SER A 217 -4.97 -10.95 25.41
C SER A 217 -5.82 -11.06 26.67
N VAL A 218 -5.95 -9.94 27.37
CA VAL A 218 -6.90 -9.75 28.47
C VAL A 218 -8.07 -8.94 27.93
N CYS A 219 -9.29 -9.40 28.19
CA CYS A 219 -10.51 -8.71 27.75
C CYS A 219 -11.33 -8.18 28.93
N ASP A 220 -12.09 -7.11 28.71
CA ASP A 220 -13.09 -6.61 29.64
C ASP A 220 -14.39 -7.44 29.62
N GLU A 221 -15.39 -7.03 30.41
CA GLU A 221 -16.69 -7.73 30.52
C GLU A 221 -17.50 -7.72 29.21
N GLU A 222 -17.24 -6.76 28.31
CA GLU A 222 -17.86 -6.68 26.99
C GLU A 222 -17.13 -7.57 25.96
N GLY A 223 -15.94 -8.07 26.32
CA GLY A 223 -15.08 -8.89 25.49
C GLY A 223 -14.23 -8.05 24.53
N ARG A 224 -13.85 -6.84 24.93
CA ARG A 224 -12.87 -6.00 24.21
C ARG A 224 -11.49 -6.22 24.81
N VAL A 225 -10.45 -6.30 23.99
CA VAL A 225 -9.06 -6.48 24.44
C VAL A 225 -8.58 -5.22 25.16
N THR A 226 -8.29 -5.28 26.45
CA THR A 226 -7.73 -4.15 27.21
C THR A 226 -6.22 -4.20 27.29
N GLU A 227 -5.64 -5.40 27.26
CA GLU A 227 -4.19 -5.61 27.34
C GLU A 227 -3.78 -6.76 26.40
N GLN A 228 -2.59 -6.63 25.83
CA GLN A 228 -2.00 -7.64 24.95
C GLN A 228 -0.57 -7.92 25.40
N TYR A 229 -0.21 -9.19 25.48
CA TYR A 229 1.07 -9.67 25.97
C TYR A 229 1.78 -10.49 24.89
N SER A 230 3.07 -10.24 24.71
CA SER A 230 3.96 -11.19 24.05
C SER A 230 4.39 -12.24 25.08
N VAL A 231 4.44 -13.50 24.66
CA VAL A 231 4.89 -14.61 25.49
C VAL A 231 6.17 -15.16 24.88
N ALA A 232 7.26 -15.09 25.66
CA ALA A 232 8.55 -15.65 25.30
C ALA A 232 8.88 -16.81 26.25
N TRP A 233 9.36 -17.92 25.69
CA TRP A 233 9.72 -19.11 26.46
C TRP A 233 11.21 -19.15 26.75
N LYS A 234 11.58 -19.21 28.03
CA LYS A 234 12.97 -19.37 28.47
C LYS A 234 13.12 -20.69 29.22
N GLY A 235 13.33 -21.77 28.47
CA GLY A 235 13.23 -23.12 28.99
C GLY A 235 11.76 -23.53 29.14
N GLU A 236 11.40 -24.05 30.32
CA GLU A 236 10.01 -24.45 30.66
C GLU A 236 9.16 -23.28 31.18
N ASP A 237 9.76 -22.11 31.46
CA ASP A 237 9.07 -20.95 31.99
C ASP A 237 8.63 -19.98 30.87
N ALA A 238 7.36 -19.58 30.91
CA ALA A 238 6.79 -18.55 30.07
C ALA A 238 6.97 -17.16 30.71
N VAL A 239 7.64 -16.25 30.01
CA VAL A 239 7.78 -14.85 30.38
C VAL A 239 6.79 -14.04 29.56
N LYS A 240 5.81 -13.42 30.24
CA LYS A 240 4.84 -12.52 29.61
C LYS A 240 5.36 -11.09 29.67
N THR A 241 5.41 -10.43 28.52
CA THR A 241 5.78 -9.03 28.40
C THR A 241 4.60 -8.29 27.81
N LEU A 242 4.05 -7.33 28.57
CA LEU A 242 3.00 -6.44 28.06
C LEU A 242 3.51 -5.77 26.77
N THR A 243 2.70 -5.84 25.73
CA THR A 243 2.98 -5.25 24.42
C THR A 243 2.13 -4.02 24.20
N ASP A 244 0.84 -4.07 24.52
CA ASP A 244 -0.07 -2.97 24.25
C ASP A 244 -1.20 -2.92 25.29
N GLU A 245 -1.61 -1.72 25.65
CA GLU A 245 -2.84 -1.41 26.39
C GLU A 245 -3.78 -0.62 25.49
N TYR A 246 -5.09 -0.84 25.65
CA TYR A 246 -6.12 -0.24 24.82
C TYR A 246 -7.19 0.44 25.67
N THR A 247 -7.61 1.64 25.25
CA THR A 247 -8.81 2.30 25.76
C THR A 247 -9.83 2.51 24.64
N TYR A 248 -11.10 2.58 25.03
CA TYR A 248 -12.22 2.58 24.10
C TYR A 248 -13.18 3.74 24.38
N ASN A 249 -13.73 4.29 23.32
CA ASN A 249 -14.87 5.20 23.39
C ASN A 249 -16.16 4.44 23.77
N ALA A 250 -17.21 5.21 24.08
CA ALA A 250 -18.52 4.65 24.43
C ALA A 250 -19.18 3.82 23.31
N ASP A 251 -18.79 4.02 22.06
CA ASP A 251 -19.25 3.24 20.90
C ASP A 251 -18.42 1.97 20.66
N GLY A 252 -17.40 1.71 21.49
CA GLY A 252 -16.51 0.56 21.36
C GLY A 252 -15.34 0.76 20.39
N SER A 253 -15.20 1.94 19.77
CA SER A 253 -14.01 2.26 18.95
C SER A 253 -12.76 2.46 19.82
N VAL A 254 -11.59 2.03 19.33
CA VAL A 254 -10.30 2.24 20.02
C VAL A 254 -9.98 3.73 20.02
N GLU A 255 -9.91 4.32 21.21
CA GLU A 255 -9.52 5.72 21.42
C GLU A 255 -8.00 5.83 21.55
N GLN A 256 -7.40 4.96 22.35
CA GLN A 256 -5.97 4.99 22.63
C GLN A 256 -5.36 3.59 22.59
N LYS A 257 -4.15 3.51 22.06
CA LYS A 257 -3.26 2.35 22.13
C LYS A 257 -1.95 2.79 22.78
N ILE A 258 -1.48 2.12 23.83
CA ILE A 258 -0.25 2.48 24.54
C ILE A 258 0.67 1.27 24.59
N HIS A 259 1.86 1.40 24.03
CA HIS A 259 2.93 0.43 24.16
C HIS A 259 3.76 0.73 25.42
N PRO A 260 4.19 -0.25 26.23
CA PRO A 260 4.94 -0.01 27.48
C PRO A 260 6.27 0.73 27.34
N ARG A 261 6.81 0.77 26.10
CA ARG A 261 7.99 1.58 25.75
C ARG A 261 7.66 3.07 25.51
N GLY A 262 6.41 3.50 25.73
CA GLY A 262 5.97 4.88 25.59
C GLY A 262 5.48 5.27 24.18
N TYR A 263 5.45 4.33 23.23
CA TYR A 263 4.75 4.56 21.96
C TYR A 263 3.26 4.61 22.23
N SER A 264 2.55 5.52 21.58
CA SER A 264 1.10 5.57 21.71
C SER A 264 0.44 5.99 20.41
N GLY A 265 -0.76 5.48 20.18
CA GLY A 265 -1.68 5.94 19.16
C GLY A 265 -2.89 6.57 19.84
N LEU A 266 -3.30 7.76 19.41
CA LEU A 266 -4.52 8.42 19.87
C LEU A 266 -5.40 8.73 18.67
N ARG A 267 -6.70 8.44 18.79
CA ARG A 267 -7.71 8.80 17.79
C ARG A 267 -8.78 9.68 18.41
N LYS A 268 -9.24 10.67 17.65
CA LYS A 268 -10.43 11.45 18.00
C LYS A 268 -11.45 11.36 16.88
N PHE A 269 -12.70 11.36 17.27
CA PHE A 269 -13.84 11.18 16.39
C PHE A 269 -14.76 12.40 16.45
N ASP A 270 -15.45 12.71 15.36
CA ASP A 270 -16.55 13.67 15.38
C ASP A 270 -17.85 13.06 15.91
N ALA A 271 -18.91 13.85 15.96
CA ALA A 271 -20.22 13.43 16.45
C ALA A 271 -20.88 12.32 15.61
N THR A 272 -20.37 12.04 14.41
CA THR A 272 -20.83 10.97 13.53
C THR A 272 -19.96 9.71 13.63
N GLY A 273 -18.92 9.72 14.45
CA GLY A 273 -18.00 8.60 14.63
C GLY A 273 -16.87 8.56 13.60
N ARG A 274 -16.62 9.64 12.85
CA ARG A 274 -15.53 9.70 11.85
C ARG A 274 -14.24 10.19 12.50
N VAL A 275 -13.11 9.60 12.13
CA VAL A 275 -11.78 9.98 12.64
C VAL A 275 -11.42 11.39 12.16
N THR A 276 -11.32 12.36 13.06
CA THR A 276 -10.90 13.74 12.70
C THR A 276 -9.42 13.99 13.00
N TYR A 277 -8.81 13.13 13.81
CA TYR A 277 -7.44 13.30 14.26
C TYR A 277 -6.83 11.96 14.67
N GLU A 278 -5.59 11.74 14.24
CA GLU A 278 -4.73 10.65 14.69
C GLU A 278 -3.39 11.20 15.16
N GLU A 279 -2.88 10.69 16.27
CA GLU A 279 -1.54 10.99 16.77
C GLU A 279 -0.79 9.68 17.01
N TYR A 280 0.46 9.62 16.58
CA TYR A 280 1.37 8.50 16.81
C TYR A 280 2.66 9.01 17.45
N GLN A 281 2.98 8.51 18.63
CA GLN A 281 4.23 8.76 19.32
C GLN A 281 5.26 7.68 18.95
N THR A 282 6.36 8.07 18.30
CA THR A 282 7.31 7.15 17.64
C THR A 282 8.58 6.85 18.45
N GLY A 283 8.52 6.94 19.79
CA GLY A 283 9.53 6.32 20.68
C GLY A 283 10.32 7.30 21.54
N ALA A 284 11.04 8.26 20.95
CA ALA A 284 11.70 9.30 21.73
C ALA A 284 10.64 10.23 22.37
N VAL A 285 10.78 10.51 23.67
CA VAL A 285 9.89 11.42 24.39
C VAL A 285 9.84 12.77 23.67
N GLY A 286 8.72 13.06 23.00
CA GLY A 286 8.50 14.32 22.28
C GLY A 286 8.17 14.17 20.79
N GLN A 287 8.61 13.09 20.12
CA GLN A 287 8.34 12.92 18.69
C GLN A 287 6.94 12.39 18.45
N LYS A 288 6.14 13.21 17.77
CA LYS A 288 4.74 12.92 17.44
C LYS A 288 4.51 13.14 15.96
N ASN A 289 3.84 12.18 15.34
CA ASN A 289 3.24 12.34 14.04
C ASN A 289 1.75 12.57 14.24
N ALA A 290 1.19 13.58 13.62
CA ALA A 290 -0.23 13.88 13.72
C ALA A 290 -0.86 13.98 12.34
N VAL A 291 -2.07 13.47 12.19
CA VAL A 291 -2.88 13.58 10.98
C VAL A 291 -4.21 14.20 11.33
N TYR A 292 -4.60 15.23 10.58
CA TYR A 292 -5.90 15.88 10.69
C TYR A 292 -6.71 15.60 9.44
N TYR A 293 -7.97 15.24 9.62
CA TYR A 293 -8.90 14.93 8.54
C TYR A 293 -10.04 15.94 8.52
N ASN A 294 -10.26 16.55 7.36
CA ASN A 294 -11.42 17.38 7.08
C ASN A 294 -12.33 16.66 6.07
N TYR A 295 -13.63 16.71 6.32
CA TYR A 295 -14.62 16.01 5.53
C TYR A 295 -15.57 16.97 4.82
N THR A 296 -16.15 16.52 3.70
CA THR A 296 -17.34 17.16 3.10
C THR A 296 -18.49 17.17 4.10
N GLU A 297 -19.35 18.20 4.02
CA GLU A 297 -20.51 18.32 4.91
C GLU A 297 -21.55 17.19 4.70
N THR A 298 -21.58 16.55 3.52
CA THR A 298 -22.71 15.74 3.08
C THR A 298 -22.41 14.26 2.84
N GLU A 299 -21.15 13.85 2.61
CA GLU A 299 -20.86 12.53 2.02
C GLU A 299 -19.72 11.74 2.69
N ASP A 300 -19.29 12.13 3.89
CA ASP A 300 -18.20 11.45 4.63
C ASP A 300 -16.86 11.35 3.86
N GLN A 301 -16.71 12.14 2.80
CA GLN A 301 -15.50 12.16 1.97
C GLN A 301 -14.44 13.09 2.57
N ILE A 302 -13.18 12.64 2.61
CA ILE A 302 -12.05 13.44 3.11
C ILE A 302 -11.63 14.48 2.05
N THR A 303 -11.91 15.75 2.28
CA THR A 303 -11.49 16.84 1.39
C THR A 303 -10.05 17.26 1.60
N GLU A 304 -9.54 17.13 2.83
CA GLU A 304 -8.20 17.55 3.18
C GLU A 304 -7.62 16.67 4.29
N GLU A 305 -6.35 16.33 4.13
CA GLU A 305 -5.56 15.55 5.08
C GLU A 305 -4.26 16.30 5.33
N THR A 306 -4.02 16.70 6.57
CA THR A 306 -2.78 17.40 6.95
C THR A 306 -1.94 16.51 7.84
N LYS A 307 -0.74 16.15 7.37
CA LYS A 307 0.22 15.32 8.10
C LYS A 307 1.33 16.19 8.66
N PHE A 308 1.65 15.95 9.93
CA PHE A 308 2.79 16.51 10.64
C PHE A 308 3.69 15.34 11.00
N TYR A 309 4.97 15.42 10.61
CA TYR A 309 5.99 14.46 11.01
C TYR A 309 7.02 15.14 11.90
N VAL A 310 7.46 14.42 12.93
CA VAL A 310 8.63 14.69 13.80
C VAL A 310 8.89 16.17 14.09
N ASP A 311 8.57 16.61 15.30
CA ASP A 311 8.79 17.98 15.79
C ASP A 311 8.18 19.07 14.89
N GLU A 312 7.08 18.75 14.19
CA GLU A 312 6.37 19.64 13.24
C GLU A 312 7.24 20.15 12.08
N THR A 313 8.40 19.54 11.85
CA THR A 313 9.38 20.03 10.87
C THR A 313 8.95 19.76 9.44
N TYR A 314 8.23 18.65 9.22
CA TYR A 314 7.67 18.31 7.92
C TYR A 314 6.16 18.27 7.99
N GLN A 315 5.53 19.23 7.32
CA GLN A 315 4.10 19.27 7.14
C GLN A 315 3.78 19.04 5.66
N TYR A 316 2.80 18.17 5.39
CA TYR A 316 2.22 18.02 4.06
C TYR A 316 0.71 18.15 4.16
N THR A 317 0.12 18.85 3.18
CA THR A 317 -1.33 18.93 3.03
C THR A 317 -1.70 18.25 1.72
N LEU A 318 -2.55 17.22 1.83
CA LEU A 318 -3.19 16.55 0.72
C LEU A 318 -4.62 17.06 0.58
N THR A 319 -4.93 17.68 -0.55
CA THR A 319 -6.28 18.14 -0.89
C THR A 319 -6.87 17.25 -1.98
N ARG A 320 -8.13 16.87 -1.82
CA ARG A 320 -8.89 16.04 -2.78
C ARG A 320 -10.06 16.82 -3.35
N GLN A 321 -10.34 16.64 -4.63
CA GLN A 321 -11.54 17.15 -5.29
C GLN A 321 -12.32 16.01 -5.91
N TYR A 322 -13.65 16.12 -5.82
CA TYR A 322 -14.59 15.09 -6.24
C TYR A 322 -15.48 15.60 -7.37
N ASN A 323 -15.92 14.73 -8.27
CA ASN A 323 -17.01 15.04 -9.20
C ASN A 323 -18.38 14.93 -8.52
N LEU A 324 -19.46 15.10 -9.29
CA LEU A 324 -20.84 15.02 -8.78
C LEU A 324 -21.28 13.61 -8.40
N GLN A 325 -20.52 12.59 -8.80
CA GLN A 325 -20.72 11.18 -8.48
C GLN A 325 -19.94 10.78 -7.21
N GLY A 326 -19.16 11.71 -6.63
CA GLY A 326 -18.34 11.44 -5.46
C GLY A 326 -17.00 10.76 -5.78
N GLU A 327 -16.57 10.76 -7.04
CA GLU A 327 -15.30 10.16 -7.46
C GLU A 327 -14.17 11.19 -7.36
N ILE A 328 -13.00 10.79 -6.86
CA ILE A 328 -11.83 11.69 -6.79
C ILE A 328 -11.35 11.98 -8.22
N VAL A 329 -11.38 13.24 -8.63
CA VAL A 329 -10.88 13.68 -9.96
C VAL A 329 -9.51 14.34 -9.89
N PHE A 330 -9.14 14.84 -8.72
CA PHE A 330 -7.89 15.56 -8.53
C PHE A 330 -7.38 15.44 -7.10
N GLU A 331 -6.08 15.19 -6.96
CA GLU A 331 -5.36 15.29 -5.69
C GLU A 331 -4.15 16.19 -5.84
N LYS A 332 -3.87 16.93 -4.76
CA LYS A 332 -2.71 17.80 -4.66
C LYS A 332 -2.05 17.61 -3.31
N THR A 333 -0.79 17.19 -3.32
CA THR A 333 0.05 17.18 -2.12
C THR A 333 0.96 18.38 -2.14
N VAL A 334 1.00 19.16 -1.05
CA VAL A 334 1.83 20.36 -0.91
C VAL A 334 2.66 20.25 0.36
N SER A 335 3.98 20.47 0.26
CA SER A 335 4.84 20.60 1.44
C SER A 335 4.57 21.91 2.20
N ALA A 336 5.00 21.96 3.46
CA ALA A 336 4.81 23.11 4.37
C ALA A 336 5.31 24.44 3.79
N ASP A 337 6.44 24.39 3.10
CA ASP A 337 7.10 25.53 2.45
C ASP A 337 6.54 25.82 1.04
N GLY A 338 5.63 24.98 0.55
CA GLY A 338 4.99 25.07 -0.76
C GLY A 338 5.90 24.73 -1.94
N THR A 339 7.09 24.17 -1.71
CA THR A 339 8.07 23.89 -2.78
C THR A 339 7.80 22.59 -3.51
N GLU A 340 7.37 21.54 -2.80
CA GLU A 340 7.03 20.26 -3.38
C GLU A 340 5.53 20.21 -3.62
N VAL A 341 5.18 20.02 -4.90
CA VAL A 341 3.79 19.86 -5.30
C VAL A 341 3.64 18.69 -6.22
N VAL A 342 2.92 17.67 -5.74
CA VAL A 342 2.54 16.50 -6.53
C VAL A 342 1.08 16.64 -6.91
N TYR A 343 0.77 16.36 -8.18
CA TYR A 343 -0.57 16.42 -8.72
C TYR A 343 -0.97 15.06 -9.26
N VAL A 344 -2.15 14.59 -8.87
CA VAL A 344 -2.76 13.39 -9.42
C VAL A 344 -4.07 13.79 -10.09
N ASN A 345 -4.25 13.41 -11.35
CA ASN A 345 -5.47 13.65 -12.10
C ASN A 345 -6.12 12.32 -12.47
N ARG A 346 -7.44 12.25 -12.34
CA ARG A 346 -8.26 11.08 -12.67
C ARG A 346 -9.40 11.51 -13.59
N TYR A 347 -9.67 10.70 -14.60
CA TYR A 347 -10.76 10.91 -15.54
C TYR A 347 -11.58 9.64 -15.66
N TYR A 348 -12.89 9.81 -15.65
CA TYR A 348 -13.86 8.73 -15.70
C TYR A 348 -14.72 8.86 -16.96
N ASP A 349 -15.26 7.74 -17.44
CA ASP A 349 -16.30 7.74 -18.47
C ASP A 349 -17.68 8.07 -17.85
N GLU A 350 -18.76 7.95 -18.63
CA GLU A 350 -20.12 8.27 -18.17
C GLU A 350 -20.67 7.24 -17.17
N GLU A 351 -20.12 6.02 -17.20
CA GLU A 351 -20.44 4.91 -16.31
C GLU A 351 -19.64 4.93 -15.00
N GLY A 352 -18.64 5.82 -14.87
CA GLY A 352 -17.80 5.96 -13.68
C GLY A 352 -16.53 5.09 -13.70
N ASN A 353 -16.15 4.53 -14.84
CA ASN A 353 -14.91 3.76 -14.96
C ASN A 353 -13.71 4.69 -15.11
N LEU A 354 -12.63 4.45 -14.35
CA LEU A 354 -11.39 5.21 -14.44
C LEU A 354 -10.66 4.93 -15.77
N ILE A 355 -10.73 5.86 -16.72
CA ILE A 355 -10.13 5.74 -18.06
C ILE A 355 -8.74 6.35 -18.17
N ILE A 356 -8.41 7.35 -17.33
CA ILE A 356 -7.08 7.96 -17.29
C ILE A 356 -6.69 8.30 -15.86
N TYR A 357 -5.46 7.94 -15.49
CA TYR A 357 -4.79 8.32 -14.25
C TYR A 357 -3.44 8.96 -14.57
N SER A 358 -3.10 10.07 -13.92
CA SER A 358 -1.84 10.77 -14.16
C SER A 358 -1.22 11.37 -12.89
N ASP A 359 -0.03 10.92 -12.52
CA ASP A 359 0.77 11.35 -11.35
C ASP A 359 2.21 11.76 -11.71
N GLY A 360 2.48 11.96 -12.99
CA GLY A 360 3.83 12.11 -13.56
C GLY A 360 4.05 11.09 -14.67
N LEU A 361 3.47 9.90 -14.52
CA LEU A 361 3.15 9.00 -15.61
C LEU A 361 1.69 9.19 -16.04
N THR A 362 1.31 8.63 -17.17
CA THR A 362 -0.07 8.56 -17.63
C THR A 362 -0.43 7.12 -17.89
N THR A 363 -1.38 6.61 -17.10
CA THR A 363 -2.02 5.31 -17.29
C THR A 363 -3.35 5.53 -17.98
N LYS A 364 -3.55 4.87 -19.11
CA LYS A 364 -4.82 4.80 -19.82
C LYS A 364 -5.41 3.41 -19.70
N VAL A 365 -6.72 3.36 -19.52
CA VAL A 365 -7.48 2.11 -19.38
C VAL A 365 -8.60 2.12 -20.40
N GLU A 366 -8.74 1.02 -21.12
CA GLU A 366 -9.82 0.80 -22.09
C GLU A 366 -10.74 -0.28 -21.54
N PHE A 367 -12.04 -0.10 -21.74
CA PHE A 367 -13.10 -1.00 -21.28
C PHE A 367 -13.92 -1.50 -22.48
N ASP A 368 -14.54 -2.68 -22.35
CA ASP A 368 -15.59 -3.14 -23.25
C ASP A 368 -16.95 -2.53 -22.89
N ASP A 369 -17.98 -2.83 -23.69
CA ASP A 369 -19.36 -2.35 -23.49
C ASP A 369 -20.01 -2.85 -22.18
N TYR A 370 -19.37 -3.79 -21.47
CA TYR A 370 -19.83 -4.32 -20.18
C TYR A 370 -19.06 -3.71 -19.00
N GLY A 371 -18.14 -2.77 -19.25
CA GLY A 371 -17.30 -2.16 -18.22
C GLY A 371 -16.12 -3.04 -17.79
N ASN A 372 -15.79 -4.10 -18.55
CA ASN A 372 -14.62 -4.92 -18.28
C ASN A 372 -13.37 -4.27 -18.87
N LYS A 373 -12.33 -4.13 -18.07
CA LYS A 373 -11.03 -3.59 -18.51
C LYS A 373 -10.37 -4.52 -19.54
N ILE A 374 -10.23 -4.09 -20.78
CA ILE A 374 -9.62 -4.89 -21.86
C ILE A 374 -8.15 -4.56 -22.11
N ARG A 375 -7.72 -3.35 -21.76
CA ARG A 375 -6.34 -2.89 -21.96
C ARG A 375 -5.93 -1.86 -20.92
N GLU A 376 -4.67 -1.94 -20.51
CA GLU A 376 -4.00 -0.89 -19.74
C GLU A 376 -2.70 -0.50 -20.44
N THR A 377 -2.43 0.80 -20.49
CA THR A 377 -1.24 1.37 -21.15
C THR A 377 -0.62 2.43 -20.27
N VAL A 378 0.62 2.21 -19.85
CA VAL A 378 1.39 3.17 -19.05
C VAL A 378 2.41 3.85 -19.94
N SER A 379 2.41 5.19 -19.93
CA SER A 379 3.28 6.02 -20.75
C SER A 379 3.79 7.23 -19.98
N GLY A 380 4.93 7.79 -20.39
CA GLY A 380 5.53 8.98 -19.78
C GLY A 380 6.96 8.74 -19.34
N THR A 381 7.62 9.81 -18.89
CA THR A 381 8.93 9.70 -18.24
C THR A 381 8.69 9.84 -16.74
N PRO A 382 9.16 8.91 -15.91
CA PRO A 382 9.07 9.06 -14.47
C PRO A 382 9.67 10.41 -14.06
N LEU A 383 8.96 11.16 -13.21
CA LEU A 383 9.53 12.35 -12.59
C LEU A 383 10.55 11.87 -11.56
N ASN A 384 11.84 12.05 -11.84
CA ASN A 384 12.85 11.89 -10.79
C ASN A 384 12.67 13.01 -9.76
N PRO A 385 12.73 12.72 -8.45
CA PRO A 385 12.81 13.77 -7.45
C PRO A 385 14.08 14.61 -7.71
N PRO A 386 14.00 15.96 -7.61
CA PRO A 386 15.14 16.83 -7.83
C PRO A 386 16.32 16.41 -6.94
N GLY A 387 17.45 16.02 -7.54
CA GLY A 387 18.68 15.68 -6.80
C GLY A 387 18.97 14.19 -6.61
N SER A 388 18.13 13.28 -7.13
CA SER A 388 18.50 11.86 -7.24
C SER A 388 19.42 11.62 -8.44
N ASP A 389 20.59 11.02 -8.22
CA ASP A 389 21.41 10.50 -9.32
C ASP A 389 20.59 9.48 -10.13
N PRO A 390 20.76 9.43 -11.47
CA PRO A 390 20.02 8.50 -12.31
C PRO A 390 20.48 7.07 -12.01
N VAL A 391 19.80 6.41 -11.09
CA VAL A 391 19.92 4.95 -10.91
C VAL A 391 19.10 4.28 -12.03
N ASP A 392 19.67 3.27 -12.68
CA ASP A 392 19.12 2.57 -13.86
C ASP A 392 17.93 1.64 -13.56
N LEU A 393 17.38 1.68 -12.35
CA LEU A 393 16.23 0.89 -11.95
C LEU A 393 15.27 1.82 -11.19
N LEU A 394 14.14 2.15 -11.81
CA LEU A 394 13.03 2.70 -11.07
C LEU A 394 12.16 1.53 -10.65
N TYR A 395 12.29 1.16 -9.40
CA TYR A 395 11.27 0.38 -8.72
C TYR A 395 10.29 1.37 -8.10
N VAL A 396 9.00 1.21 -8.38
CA VAL A 396 8.00 1.87 -7.55
C VAL A 396 7.91 1.03 -6.28
N TYR A 397 8.51 1.56 -5.22
CA TYR A 397 8.52 0.95 -3.91
C TYR A 397 7.44 1.61 -3.06
N GLU A 398 6.44 0.84 -2.66
CA GLU A 398 5.68 1.19 -1.46
C GLU A 398 6.56 0.77 -0.27
N TYR A 399 7.15 1.78 0.36
CA TYR A 399 7.92 1.60 1.58
C TYR A 399 7.06 1.86 2.80
N THR A 400 6.97 0.88 3.68
CA THR A 400 6.66 1.13 5.08
C THR A 400 7.98 1.15 5.83
N SER A 401 8.40 2.32 6.30
CA SER A 401 9.57 2.41 7.18
C SER A 401 9.14 2.05 8.60
N VAL A 402 9.83 1.08 9.20
CA VAL A 402 9.72 0.81 10.63
C VAL A 402 11.08 1.08 11.27
N THR A 403 11.11 2.01 12.22
CA THR A 403 12.31 2.29 13.01
C THR A 403 12.27 1.43 14.27
N ILE A 404 13.28 0.57 14.44
CA ILE A 404 13.41 -0.31 15.61
C ILE A 404 14.76 -0.10 16.30
N PRO A 405 14.88 -0.32 17.62
CA PRO A 405 16.16 -0.28 18.32
C PRO A 405 17.14 -1.36 17.82
N ILE A 406 18.45 -1.05 17.78
CA ILE A 406 19.50 -1.95 17.25
C ILE A 406 19.58 -3.31 17.95
N GLU A 407 19.32 -3.38 19.25
CA GLU A 407 19.31 -4.63 20.02
C GLU A 407 18.17 -5.57 19.56
N THR A 408 17.07 -4.99 19.04
CA THR A 408 15.96 -5.76 18.44
C THR A 408 16.25 -6.13 16.98
N ALA A 409 17.09 -5.35 16.30
CA ALA A 409 17.55 -5.66 14.95
C ALA A 409 18.59 -6.79 14.94
N GLU A 410 19.49 -6.88 15.93
CA GLU A 410 20.48 -7.96 16.02
C GLU A 410 19.85 -9.32 16.37
N GLU A 411 18.81 -9.36 17.21
CA GLU A 411 18.03 -10.60 17.46
C GLU A 411 17.24 -11.06 16.23
N ASN A 412 16.76 -10.13 15.38
CA ASN A 412 16.04 -10.46 14.15
C ASN A 412 16.95 -10.69 12.92
N ALA A 413 18.12 -10.04 12.85
CA ALA A 413 19.09 -10.18 11.77
C ALA A 413 19.82 -11.53 11.80
N MET A 414 19.86 -12.22 12.94
CA MET A 414 20.34 -13.60 13.01
C MET A 414 19.48 -14.60 12.21
N PHE A 415 18.26 -14.23 11.80
CA PHE A 415 17.33 -15.09 11.07
C PHE A 415 17.25 -14.80 9.56
N PHE A 416 17.82 -13.68 9.10
CA PHE A 416 17.94 -13.35 7.68
C PHE A 416 19.41 -13.37 7.26
N ASP A 417 20.02 -14.55 7.26
CA ASP A 417 21.29 -14.79 6.56
C ASP A 417 20.99 -15.26 5.13
N PRO A 418 21.05 -14.39 4.11
CA PRO A 418 20.82 -14.78 2.72
C PRO A 418 21.89 -15.76 2.19
N THR A 419 22.97 -16.03 2.92
CA THR A 419 23.99 -17.02 2.53
C THR A 419 23.63 -18.47 2.91
N ARG A 420 22.53 -18.69 3.65
CA ARG A 420 22.02 -20.03 4.00
C ARG A 420 20.95 -20.59 3.06
N LEU A 421 20.53 -19.83 2.06
CA LEU A 421 19.67 -20.29 0.97
C LEU A 421 20.54 -20.68 -0.24
N HIS A 422 21.07 -21.91 -0.20
CA HIS A 422 21.64 -22.60 -1.37
C HIS A 422 21.21 -24.06 -1.39
#